data_AF-A0A3A6MTQ7-F1
#
_entry.id   AF-A0A3A6MTQ7-F1
#
_cell.length_a   1.000
_cell.length_b   1.000
_cell.length_c   1.000
_cell.angle_alpha   90.00
_cell.angle_beta   90.00
_cell.angle_gamma   90.00
#
_symmetry.space_group_name_H-M   'P 1'
#
loop_
_entity.id
_entity.type
_entity.pdbx_description
1 polymer ?
#
loop_
_entity_poly.entity_id
_entity_poly.type
_entity_poly.pdbx_seq_one_letter_code
_entity_poly.pdbx_strand_id
1 'polypeptide(L)'
;MNAFKNNVTAFDETNMNELISFHDFALIYEGSQVDAKAGAGTAEFDNASYDHALRFTATGVTEIARLELELIKHGTGADLQIEIRSGFDPGGTTEGTLLKTVVVPKEFLPAGRSYWSIPLDLTGLTAGNQYWIVVRGAGDATNHFHAHGETTPDANYPAYYRLKGGSGAWTLENSIHFKVFSGESGELKHRTYPPSGHSTLEFSGEVLSKVYRYLPPSDTTAGGIRQIVTYTFSGEYLKKGEVA
;
A
#
# COMPACT_ATOMS: atom_id res chain seq x y z
N MET A 1 16.33 -6.06 -1.98
CA MET A 1 16.61 -7.28 -1.19
C MET A 1 15.40 -8.20 -1.29
N ASN A 2 15.62 -9.47 -1.65
CA ASN A 2 14.54 -10.45 -1.85
C ASN A 2 14.69 -11.62 -0.86
N ALA A 3 13.60 -12.30 -0.53
CA ALA A 3 13.62 -13.49 0.33
C ALA A 3 13.88 -14.80 -0.44
N PHE A 4 14.33 -15.84 0.28
CA PHE A 4 14.65 -17.16 -0.29
C PHE A 4 13.40 -17.98 -0.68
N LYS A 5 13.60 -18.94 -1.59
CA LYS A 5 12.64 -20.00 -1.94
C LYS A 5 13.19 -21.37 -1.58
N ASN A 6 12.29 -22.30 -1.23
CA ASN A 6 12.66 -23.69 -0.98
C ASN A 6 13.22 -24.36 -2.24
N ASN A 7 14.35 -25.08 -2.10
CA ASN A 7 14.96 -25.96 -3.11
C ASN A 7 15.54 -25.28 -4.37
N VAL A 8 15.89 -23.99 -4.33
CA VAL A 8 16.32 -23.25 -5.54
C VAL A 8 17.77 -22.76 -5.53
N THR A 9 18.46 -22.65 -4.39
CA THR A 9 19.78 -21.99 -4.35
C THR A 9 20.71 -22.59 -3.30
N ALA A 10 21.95 -22.94 -3.70
CA ALA A 10 23.03 -23.22 -2.77
C ALA A 10 23.61 -21.90 -2.25
N PHE A 11 23.89 -21.82 -0.94
CA PHE A 11 24.61 -20.68 -0.39
C PHE A 11 26.05 -20.70 -0.87
N ASP A 12 26.43 -19.72 -1.70
CA ASP A 12 27.80 -19.47 -2.12
C ASP A 12 28.18 -18.01 -1.85
N GLU A 13 29.47 -17.71 -1.93
CA GLU A 13 30.01 -16.38 -1.64
C GLU A 13 29.37 -15.29 -2.51
N THR A 14 29.16 -15.55 -3.81
CA THR A 14 28.56 -14.60 -4.75
C THR A 14 27.16 -14.22 -4.32
N ASN A 15 26.31 -15.22 -4.07
CA ASN A 15 24.91 -14.99 -3.71
C ASN A 15 24.78 -14.42 -2.29
N MET A 16 25.69 -14.79 -1.38
CA MET A 16 25.70 -14.22 -0.02
C MET A 16 26.17 -12.77 0.02
N ASN A 17 27.22 -12.43 -0.74
CA ASN A 17 27.74 -11.06 -0.79
C ASN A 17 26.71 -10.08 -1.35
N GLU A 18 25.96 -10.48 -2.39
CA GLU A 18 24.85 -9.68 -2.88
C GLU A 18 23.79 -9.43 -1.79
N LEU A 19 23.50 -10.41 -0.94
CA LEU A 19 22.49 -10.28 0.14
C LEU A 19 22.93 -9.41 1.32
N ILE A 20 24.21 -9.35 1.63
CA ILE A 20 24.75 -8.53 2.74
C ILE A 20 25.24 -7.15 2.27
N SER A 21 25.35 -6.94 0.96
CA SER A 21 25.73 -5.66 0.39
C SER A 21 24.67 -4.60 0.67
N PHE A 22 25.10 -3.34 0.71
CA PHE A 22 24.18 -2.23 0.85
C PHE A 22 23.36 -2.11 -0.43
N HIS A 23 22.04 -2.13 -0.29
CA HIS A 23 21.12 -2.01 -1.42
C HIS A 23 20.57 -0.59 -1.51
N ASP A 24 20.23 -0.19 -2.73
CA ASP A 24 19.42 0.99 -2.98
C ASP A 24 18.14 0.95 -2.13
N PHE A 25 17.78 2.12 -1.61
CA PHE A 25 16.57 2.30 -0.81
C PHE A 25 16.10 3.75 -0.94
N ALA A 26 14.81 3.97 -0.74
CA ALA A 26 14.27 5.30 -0.50
C ALA A 26 13.67 5.36 0.90
N LEU A 27 13.68 6.56 1.48
CA LEU A 27 13.05 6.88 2.75
C LEU A 27 11.82 7.71 2.49
N ILE A 28 10.71 7.35 3.13
CA ILE A 28 9.42 8.01 2.96
C ILE A 28 8.99 8.52 4.33
N TYR A 29 8.81 9.83 4.45
CA TYR A 29 8.40 10.49 5.67
C TYR A 29 6.87 10.68 5.70
N GLU A 30 6.35 11.23 6.80
CA GLU A 30 4.93 11.58 6.91
C GLU A 30 4.44 12.45 5.76
N GLY A 31 5.26 13.42 5.36
CA GLY A 31 4.98 14.33 4.27
C GLY A 31 3.79 15.24 4.55
N SER A 32 3.37 15.96 3.51
CA SER A 32 2.19 16.81 3.52
C SER A 32 1.09 16.19 2.65
N GLN A 33 -0.16 16.28 3.11
CA GLN A 33 -1.30 15.77 2.35
C GLN A 33 -1.50 16.61 1.08
N VAL A 34 -1.58 15.94 -0.06
CA VAL A 34 -1.77 16.54 -1.39
C VAL A 34 -3.24 16.52 -1.78
N ASP A 35 -3.91 15.39 -1.55
CA ASP A 35 -5.32 15.18 -1.88
C ASP A 35 -5.91 14.10 -0.99
N ALA A 36 -7.23 14.15 -0.77
CA ALA A 36 -7.90 13.18 0.08
C ALA A 36 -9.41 13.15 -0.16
N LYS A 37 -9.98 11.95 -0.01
CA LYS A 37 -11.38 11.78 0.35
C LYS A 37 -11.44 11.17 1.75
N ALA A 38 -11.98 11.91 2.71
CA ALA A 38 -12.18 11.44 4.07
C ALA A 38 -13.51 11.96 4.60
N GLY A 39 -14.11 11.23 5.54
CA GLY A 39 -15.39 11.61 6.13
C GLY A 39 -15.85 10.61 7.18
N ALA A 40 -17.10 10.79 7.63
CA ALA A 40 -17.71 9.95 8.65
C ALA A 40 -18.52 8.77 8.06
N GLY A 41 -18.54 8.62 6.73
CA GLY A 41 -19.21 7.53 6.05
C GLY A 41 -18.78 6.16 6.57
N THR A 42 -19.69 5.19 6.50
CA THR A 42 -19.48 3.82 7.02
C THR A 42 -19.74 2.77 5.95
N ALA A 43 -19.77 3.14 4.67
CA ALA A 43 -19.91 2.16 3.60
C ALA A 43 -18.67 1.27 3.56
N GLU A 44 -18.88 0.00 3.21
CA GLU A 44 -17.86 -1.01 3.08
C GLU A 44 -17.85 -1.54 1.64
N PHE A 45 -16.65 -1.64 1.08
CA PHE A 45 -16.43 -2.06 -0.30
C PHE A 45 -15.56 -3.30 -0.31
N ASP A 46 -16.19 -4.41 -0.70
CA ASP A 46 -15.58 -5.74 -0.67
C ASP A 46 -14.53 -5.94 -1.77
N ASN A 47 -13.31 -6.24 -1.33
CA ASN A 47 -12.21 -6.54 -2.22
C ASN A 47 -12.17 -8.02 -2.65
N ALA A 48 -12.93 -8.93 -2.04
CA ALA A 48 -12.98 -10.33 -2.47
C ALA A 48 -13.53 -10.47 -3.89
N SER A 49 -14.54 -9.65 -4.20
CA SER A 49 -15.34 -9.78 -5.43
C SER A 49 -14.98 -8.75 -6.50
N TYR A 50 -14.41 -7.62 -6.11
CA TYR A 50 -14.27 -6.46 -6.97
C TYR A 50 -12.87 -5.84 -6.95
N ASP A 51 -12.47 -5.31 -8.11
CA ASP A 51 -11.46 -4.26 -8.21
C ASP A 51 -12.16 -2.91 -7.98
N HIS A 52 -11.47 -1.95 -7.37
CA HIS A 52 -11.95 -0.58 -7.16
C HIS A 52 -10.96 0.43 -7.75
N ALA A 53 -11.48 1.53 -8.31
CA ALA A 53 -10.71 2.59 -8.92
C ALA A 53 -11.12 3.94 -8.33
N LEU A 54 -10.14 4.67 -7.77
CA LEU A 54 -10.32 5.94 -7.06
C LEU A 54 -9.48 7.01 -7.74
N ARG A 55 -10.02 8.22 -7.85
CA ARG A 55 -9.28 9.34 -8.46
C ARG A 55 -8.64 10.23 -7.40
N PHE A 56 -7.40 10.65 -7.65
CA PHE A 56 -6.76 11.76 -6.95
C PHE A 56 -6.13 12.75 -7.94
N THR A 57 -5.83 13.95 -7.46
CA THR A 57 -5.16 15.01 -8.23
C THR A 57 -3.78 15.30 -7.62
N ALA A 58 -2.74 15.32 -8.44
CA ALA A 58 -1.37 15.67 -8.03
C ALA A 58 -1.21 17.19 -7.88
N THR A 59 -1.99 17.83 -7.03
CA THR A 59 -2.04 19.30 -6.91
C THR A 59 -0.71 19.86 -6.42
N GLY A 60 -0.03 20.64 -7.27
CA GLY A 60 1.21 21.33 -6.92
C GLY A 60 2.43 20.42 -6.71
N VAL A 61 2.33 19.13 -7.05
CA VAL A 61 3.41 18.14 -6.84
C VAL A 61 3.71 17.34 -8.11
N THR A 62 4.96 16.91 -8.25
CA THR A 62 5.43 16.03 -9.34
C THR A 62 5.80 14.63 -8.83
N GLU A 63 5.48 14.35 -7.58
CA GLU A 63 5.72 13.07 -6.91
C GLU A 63 4.62 12.80 -5.86
N ILE A 64 4.49 11.54 -5.45
CA ILE A 64 3.74 11.13 -4.27
C ILE A 64 4.57 10.07 -3.51
N ALA A 65 4.67 10.26 -2.20
CA ALA A 65 5.51 9.43 -1.36
C ALA A 65 4.72 8.23 -0.81
N ARG A 66 3.48 8.44 -0.36
CA ARG A 66 2.63 7.39 0.23
C ARG A 66 1.15 7.66 0.04
N LEU A 67 0.38 6.59 0.18
CA LEU A 67 -1.08 6.56 0.18
C LEU A 67 -1.56 6.03 1.52
N GLU A 68 -2.64 6.58 2.06
CA GLU A 68 -3.43 5.91 3.10
C GLU A 68 -4.79 5.50 2.54
N LEU A 69 -5.22 4.28 2.87
CA LEU A 69 -6.59 3.81 2.66
C LEU A 69 -7.20 3.44 3.99
N GLU A 70 -8.48 3.75 4.17
CA GLU A 70 -9.21 3.27 5.36
C GLU A 70 -9.67 1.84 5.11
N LEU A 71 -9.10 0.89 5.87
CA LEU A 71 -9.26 -0.53 5.65
C LEU A 71 -9.67 -1.24 6.93
N ILE A 72 -10.29 -2.42 6.76
CA ILE A 72 -10.49 -3.42 7.80
C ILE A 72 -10.30 -4.81 7.20
N LYS A 73 -9.51 -5.68 7.84
CA LYS A 73 -9.39 -7.08 7.41
C LYS A 73 -10.50 -7.96 8.00
N HIS A 74 -10.92 -8.94 7.23
CA HIS A 74 -11.85 -9.99 7.63
C HIS A 74 -11.16 -11.36 7.51
N GLY A 75 -11.46 -12.26 8.46
CA GLY A 75 -10.78 -13.55 8.57
C GLY A 75 -9.27 -13.37 8.73
N THR A 76 -8.47 -14.06 7.91
CA THR A 76 -7.01 -13.87 7.88
C THR A 76 -6.53 -12.74 6.98
N GLY A 77 -7.45 -12.03 6.32
CA GLY A 77 -7.14 -11.01 5.32
C GLY A 77 -6.67 -11.58 3.97
N ALA A 78 -6.43 -10.68 3.04
CA ALA A 78 -5.80 -10.95 1.75
C ALA A 78 -4.74 -9.87 1.47
N ASP A 79 -3.72 -10.19 0.66
CA ASP A 79 -2.70 -9.22 0.32
C ASP A 79 -3.35 -8.07 -0.46
N LEU A 80 -3.08 -6.85 -0.02
CA LEU A 80 -3.56 -5.64 -0.68
C LEU A 80 -2.63 -5.33 -1.84
N GLN A 81 -3.15 -5.29 -3.06
CA GLN A 81 -2.42 -4.82 -4.23
C GLN A 81 -2.98 -3.48 -4.70
N ILE A 82 -2.10 -2.48 -4.72
CA ILE A 82 -2.39 -1.13 -5.21
C ILE A 82 -1.65 -0.90 -6.52
N GLU A 83 -2.35 -0.28 -7.46
CA GLU A 83 -1.77 0.26 -8.67
C GLU A 83 -2.03 1.76 -8.76
N ILE A 84 -1.02 2.51 -9.21
CA ILE A 84 -1.20 3.91 -9.61
C ILE A 84 -1.18 3.96 -11.14
N ARG A 85 -2.20 4.58 -11.74
CA ARG A 85 -2.40 4.63 -13.19
C ARG A 85 -2.66 6.04 -13.70
N SER A 86 -2.19 6.33 -14.90
CA SER A 86 -2.55 7.55 -15.66
C SER A 86 -3.40 7.21 -16.87
N GLY A 87 -4.31 8.11 -17.25
CA GLY A 87 -5.14 7.93 -18.44
C GLY A 87 -6.11 6.74 -18.39
N PHE A 88 -6.42 6.24 -17.19
CA PHE A 88 -7.45 5.23 -16.98
C PHE A 88 -8.83 5.82 -17.32
N ASP A 89 -9.65 5.04 -18.03
CA ASP A 89 -10.99 5.41 -18.43
C ASP A 89 -12.03 4.47 -17.78
N PRO A 90 -12.91 4.97 -16.90
CA PRO A 90 -13.97 4.16 -16.30
C PRO A 90 -14.98 3.65 -17.33
N GLY A 91 -15.06 4.24 -18.53
CA GLY A 91 -15.83 3.70 -19.65
C GLY A 91 -15.33 2.34 -20.15
N GLY A 92 -14.14 1.90 -19.72
CA GLY A 92 -13.58 0.59 -20.04
C GLY A 92 -12.87 0.52 -21.38
N THR A 93 -12.62 1.65 -22.04
CA THR A 93 -11.87 1.69 -23.31
C THR A 93 -10.37 1.43 -23.11
N THR A 94 -9.84 1.79 -21.93
CA THR A 94 -8.44 1.58 -21.56
C THR A 94 -8.26 1.52 -20.04
N GLU A 95 -7.36 0.67 -19.58
CA GLU A 95 -6.89 0.63 -18.17
C GLU A 95 -5.84 1.72 -17.88
N GLY A 96 -5.47 2.53 -18.89
CA GLY A 96 -4.40 3.50 -18.78
C GLY A 96 -3.01 2.89 -18.61
N THR A 97 -2.02 3.75 -18.37
CA THR A 97 -0.63 3.37 -18.14
C THR A 97 -0.41 3.07 -16.67
N LEU A 98 0.15 1.89 -16.36
CA LEU A 98 0.60 1.54 -15.02
C LEU A 98 1.88 2.32 -14.68
N LEU A 99 1.84 3.07 -13.58
CA LEU A 99 2.97 3.87 -13.10
C LEU A 99 3.67 3.21 -11.90
N LYS A 100 2.90 2.59 -11.01
CA LYS A 100 3.43 1.90 -9.82
C LYS A 100 2.52 0.74 -9.46
N THR A 101 3.12 -0.36 -8.97
CA THR A 101 2.41 -1.41 -8.25
C THR A 101 3.07 -1.61 -6.89
N VAL A 102 2.25 -1.77 -5.85
CA VAL A 102 2.70 -2.06 -4.49
C VAL A 102 1.82 -3.15 -3.91
N VAL A 103 2.44 -4.11 -3.22
CA VAL A 103 1.74 -5.14 -2.47
C VAL A 103 2.02 -4.92 -0.99
N VAL A 104 0.97 -4.90 -0.18
CA VAL A 104 1.02 -4.90 1.28
C VAL A 104 0.54 -6.26 1.78
N PRO A 105 1.38 -7.02 2.50
CA PRO A 105 0.98 -8.30 3.08
C PRO A 105 -0.23 -8.19 4.00
N LYS A 106 -1.12 -9.19 3.91
CA LYS A 106 -2.34 -9.28 4.74
C LYS A 106 -2.09 -9.22 6.24
N GLU A 107 -0.93 -9.70 6.69
CA GLU A 107 -0.53 -9.69 8.09
C GLU A 107 -0.48 -8.27 8.66
N PHE A 108 -0.19 -7.29 7.79
CA PHE A 108 -0.03 -5.89 8.18
C PHE A 108 -1.36 -5.15 8.22
N LEU A 109 -2.40 -5.69 7.58
CA LEU A 109 -3.69 -5.03 7.52
C LEU A 109 -4.34 -4.96 8.91
N PRO A 110 -5.00 -3.84 9.21
CA PRO A 110 -5.57 -3.61 10.53
C PRO A 110 -6.80 -4.51 10.76
N ALA A 111 -6.93 -5.01 11.99
CA ALA A 111 -8.07 -5.83 12.43
C ALA A 111 -9.34 -5.02 12.72
N GLY A 112 -9.19 -3.72 12.96
CA GLY A 112 -10.30 -2.78 13.07
C GLY A 112 -10.18 -1.71 11.98
N ARG A 113 -11.29 -1.02 11.72
CA ARG A 113 -11.35 0.09 10.76
C ARG A 113 -10.31 1.15 11.12
N SER A 114 -9.32 1.34 10.25
CA SER A 114 -8.31 2.39 10.40
C SER A 114 -7.62 2.69 9.07
N TYR A 115 -7.01 3.88 8.99
CA TYR A 115 -6.12 4.20 7.88
C TYR A 115 -4.83 3.36 7.95
N TRP A 116 -4.50 2.69 6.86
CA TRP A 116 -3.24 2.00 6.67
C TRP A 116 -2.37 2.72 5.64
N SER A 117 -1.09 2.93 5.98
CA SER A 117 -0.15 3.65 5.11
C SER A 117 0.59 2.70 4.18
N ILE A 118 0.61 3.04 2.89
CA ILE A 118 1.12 2.26 1.78
C ILE A 118 2.26 3.05 1.11
N PRO A 119 3.50 2.53 1.08
CA PRO A 119 4.63 3.23 0.48
C PRO A 119 4.53 3.24 -1.04
N LEU A 120 4.67 4.39 -1.68
CA LEU A 120 4.63 4.50 -3.14
C LEU A 120 5.99 4.89 -3.73
N ASP A 121 6.63 5.96 -3.22
CA ASP A 121 7.87 6.52 -3.78
C ASP A 121 7.77 6.63 -5.32
N LEU A 122 6.79 7.42 -5.77
CA LEU A 122 6.47 7.60 -7.19
C LEU A 122 6.77 9.04 -7.60
N THR A 123 7.72 9.20 -8.52
CA THR A 123 8.11 10.48 -9.11
C THR A 123 7.67 10.57 -10.58
N GLY A 124 7.86 11.73 -11.21
CA GLY A 124 7.55 11.93 -12.63
C GLY A 124 6.08 12.20 -12.92
N LEU A 125 5.30 12.59 -11.91
CA LEU A 125 3.94 13.07 -12.09
C LEU A 125 3.94 14.49 -12.67
N THR A 126 2.85 14.87 -13.32
CA THR A 126 2.59 16.22 -13.79
C THR A 126 1.68 16.91 -12.79
N ALA A 127 2.12 18.05 -12.25
CA ALA A 127 1.34 18.80 -11.26
C ALA A 127 -0.02 19.23 -11.83
N GLY A 128 -1.08 19.02 -11.05
CA GLY A 128 -2.46 19.31 -11.42
C GLY A 128 -3.16 18.22 -12.23
N ASN A 129 -2.45 17.19 -12.70
CA ASN A 129 -3.08 16.07 -13.42
C ASN A 129 -3.80 15.12 -12.46
N GLN A 130 -4.82 14.45 -13.00
CA GLN A 130 -5.56 13.40 -12.34
C GLN A 130 -4.94 12.03 -12.60
N TYR A 131 -4.92 11.21 -11.56
CA TYR A 131 -4.40 9.85 -11.55
C TYR A 131 -5.36 8.94 -10.81
N TRP A 132 -5.20 7.64 -11.00
CA TRP A 132 -6.08 6.62 -10.46
C TRP A 132 -5.34 5.67 -9.54
N ILE A 133 -5.89 5.46 -8.36
CA ILE A 133 -5.54 4.39 -7.44
C ILE A 133 -6.47 3.22 -7.80
N VAL A 134 -5.91 2.10 -8.21
CA VAL A 134 -6.67 0.86 -8.42
C VAL A 134 -6.34 -0.11 -7.29
N VAL A 135 -7.35 -0.41 -6.48
CA VAL A 135 -7.30 -1.46 -5.47
C VAL A 135 -7.73 -2.75 -6.14
N ARG A 136 -6.78 -3.64 -6.39
CA ARG A 136 -7.07 -4.92 -7.03
C ARG A 136 -7.76 -5.85 -6.05
N GLY A 137 -8.78 -6.56 -6.54
CA GLY A 137 -9.50 -7.57 -5.79
C GLY A 137 -8.60 -8.74 -5.41
N ALA A 138 -8.75 -9.24 -4.20
CA ALA A 138 -7.92 -10.30 -3.63
C ALA A 138 -8.72 -11.13 -2.61
N GLY A 139 -8.27 -12.37 -2.37
CA GLY A 139 -8.88 -13.24 -1.38
C GLY A 139 -10.20 -13.89 -1.83
N ASP A 140 -11.01 -14.26 -0.84
CA ASP A 140 -12.25 -15.01 -0.97
C ASP A 140 -13.33 -14.52 0.03
N ALA A 141 -14.52 -15.12 -0.02
CA ALA A 141 -15.66 -14.73 0.82
C ALA A 141 -15.41 -14.82 2.35
N THR A 142 -14.34 -15.50 2.79
CA THR A 142 -13.96 -15.63 4.20
C THR A 142 -12.73 -14.79 4.55
N ASN A 143 -11.73 -14.76 3.67
CA ASN A 143 -10.45 -14.10 3.88
C ASN A 143 -10.26 -12.96 2.87
N HIS A 144 -10.59 -11.75 3.29
CA HIS A 144 -10.57 -10.54 2.46
C HIS A 144 -10.38 -9.30 3.34
N PHE A 145 -10.49 -8.13 2.74
CA PHE A 145 -10.55 -6.86 3.45
C PHE A 145 -11.61 -5.98 2.79
N HIS A 146 -12.14 -5.04 3.56
CA HIS A 146 -13.00 -3.99 3.03
C HIS A 146 -12.22 -2.68 3.01
N ALA A 147 -12.42 -1.91 1.94
CA ALA A 147 -12.18 -0.47 1.99
C ALA A 147 -13.40 0.22 2.58
N HIS A 148 -13.20 1.35 3.25
CA HIS A 148 -14.29 2.17 3.81
C HIS A 148 -14.47 3.47 3.04
N GLY A 149 -15.68 3.99 3.09
CA GLY A 149 -16.00 5.26 2.43
C GLY A 149 -17.38 5.81 2.76
N GLU A 150 -17.81 6.71 1.89
CA GLU A 150 -19.07 7.42 2.00
C GLU A 150 -20.27 6.55 1.62
N THR A 151 -21.45 6.95 2.08
CA THR A 151 -22.72 6.31 1.69
C THR A 151 -23.31 6.88 0.40
N THR A 152 -22.63 7.84 -0.22
CA THR A 152 -23.04 8.49 -1.48
C THR A 152 -21.84 8.74 -2.40
N PRO A 153 -22.03 8.78 -3.73
CA PRO A 153 -20.98 9.19 -4.65
C PRO A 153 -20.62 10.67 -4.50
N ASP A 154 -19.37 11.02 -4.79
CA ASP A 154 -18.87 12.39 -4.88
C ASP A 154 -18.26 12.62 -6.27
N ALA A 155 -18.80 13.58 -7.03
CA ALA A 155 -18.30 13.87 -8.38
C ALA A 155 -16.87 14.42 -8.41
N ASN A 156 -16.40 15.02 -7.30
CA ASN A 156 -15.03 15.49 -7.17
C ASN A 156 -14.07 14.31 -6.93
N TYR A 157 -14.55 13.28 -6.24
CA TYR A 157 -13.82 12.06 -5.88
C TYR A 157 -14.58 10.80 -6.33
N PRO A 158 -14.76 10.61 -7.65
CA PRO A 158 -15.52 9.49 -8.15
C PRO A 158 -14.75 8.20 -7.90
N ALA A 159 -15.50 7.18 -7.52
CA ALA A 159 -15.00 5.83 -7.34
C ALA A 159 -15.79 4.89 -8.25
N TYR A 160 -15.12 3.83 -8.72
CA TYR A 160 -15.74 2.85 -9.59
C TYR A 160 -15.28 1.44 -9.24
N TYR A 161 -16.17 0.47 -9.39
CA TYR A 161 -15.86 -0.94 -9.20
C TYR A 161 -16.09 -1.75 -10.46
N ARG A 162 -15.41 -2.90 -10.53
CA ARG A 162 -15.64 -3.94 -11.54
C ARG A 162 -15.35 -5.29 -10.92
N LEU A 163 -15.95 -6.36 -11.46
CA LEU A 163 -15.61 -7.73 -11.03
C LEU A 163 -14.09 -7.93 -11.06
N LYS A 164 -13.55 -8.56 -10.01
CA LYS A 164 -12.13 -8.86 -9.85
C LYS A 164 -11.56 -9.52 -11.10
N GLY A 165 -10.55 -8.90 -11.71
CA GLY A 165 -9.91 -9.39 -12.95
C GLY A 165 -10.82 -9.36 -14.18
N GLY A 166 -11.99 -8.73 -14.09
CA GLY A 166 -12.92 -8.54 -15.20
C GLY A 166 -12.40 -7.53 -16.23
N SER A 167 -13.12 -7.41 -17.34
CA SER A 167 -12.85 -6.46 -18.41
C SER A 167 -14.09 -5.63 -18.74
N GLY A 168 -13.91 -4.52 -19.47
CA GLY A 168 -14.98 -3.63 -19.89
C GLY A 168 -15.26 -2.50 -18.89
N ALA A 169 -16.44 -1.90 -19.01
CA ALA A 169 -16.82 -0.70 -18.27
C ALA A 169 -16.83 -0.93 -16.75
N TRP A 170 -16.42 0.11 -16.03
CA TRP A 170 -16.50 0.18 -14.59
C TRP A 170 -17.82 0.80 -14.16
N THR A 171 -18.35 0.37 -13.02
CA THR A 171 -19.62 0.85 -12.47
C THR A 171 -19.35 1.88 -11.39
N LEU A 172 -20.05 3.01 -11.42
CA LEU A 172 -19.93 4.05 -10.40
C LEU A 172 -20.31 3.49 -9.03
N GLU A 173 -19.49 3.77 -8.02
CA GLU A 173 -19.77 3.49 -6.60
C GLU A 173 -19.69 4.74 -5.74
N ASN A 174 -20.04 4.57 -4.47
CA ASN A 174 -19.84 5.61 -3.47
C ASN A 174 -18.33 5.85 -3.25
N SER A 175 -17.97 7.07 -2.84
CA SER A 175 -16.56 7.44 -2.75
C SER A 175 -15.84 6.72 -1.61
N ILE A 176 -14.74 6.05 -1.93
CA ILE A 176 -13.87 5.36 -0.95
C ILE A 176 -12.90 6.36 -0.34
N HIS A 177 -12.59 6.18 0.94
CA HIS A 177 -11.67 7.03 1.67
C HIS A 177 -10.22 6.75 1.31
N PHE A 178 -9.48 7.82 1.04
CA PHE A 178 -8.05 7.79 0.80
C PHE A 178 -7.39 9.11 1.20
N LYS A 179 -6.07 9.08 1.38
CA LYS A 179 -5.23 10.28 1.50
C LYS A 179 -3.92 10.07 0.77
N VAL A 180 -3.49 11.04 -0.02
CA VAL A 180 -2.23 11.02 -0.76
C VAL A 180 -1.28 12.04 -0.15
N PHE A 181 -0.02 11.64 0.06
CA PHE A 181 0.99 12.48 0.69
C PHE A 181 2.25 12.59 -0.19
N SER A 182 2.96 13.71 -0.06
CA SER A 182 4.21 14.03 -0.76
C SER A 182 5.20 14.76 0.16
N GLY A 183 6.48 14.76 -0.21
CA GLY A 183 7.53 15.50 0.49
C GLY A 183 8.08 14.80 1.74
N GLU A 184 9.07 15.45 2.37
CA GLU A 184 9.97 14.85 3.37
C GLU A 184 9.84 15.49 4.77
N SER A 185 8.62 15.81 5.21
CA SER A 185 8.37 16.37 6.53
C SER A 185 7.96 15.31 7.55
N GLY A 186 8.26 15.53 8.83
CA GLY A 186 7.78 14.70 9.93
C GLY A 186 8.60 13.43 10.15
N GLU A 187 8.00 12.44 10.79
CA GLU A 187 8.66 11.18 11.13
C GLU A 187 8.86 10.26 9.91
N LEU A 188 9.87 9.38 9.98
CA LEU A 188 10.06 8.35 8.96
C LEU A 188 8.89 7.35 9.00
N LYS A 189 8.15 7.18 7.91
CA LYS A 189 7.03 6.24 7.83
C LYS A 189 7.38 4.94 7.13
N HIS A 190 8.16 5.00 6.06
CA HIS A 190 8.54 3.82 5.31
C HIS A 190 9.98 3.86 4.81
N ARG A 191 10.49 2.67 4.52
CA ARG A 191 11.68 2.47 3.70
C ARG A 191 11.32 1.52 2.57
N THR A 192 11.64 1.85 1.33
CA THR A 192 11.44 0.97 0.17
C THR A 192 12.77 0.36 -0.27
N TYR A 193 12.71 -0.82 -0.86
CA TYR A 193 13.85 -1.56 -1.39
C TYR A 193 13.48 -2.08 -2.77
N PRO A 194 14.30 -1.86 -3.81
CA PRO A 194 14.06 -2.50 -5.09
C PRO A 194 14.07 -4.04 -4.96
N PRO A 195 13.23 -4.73 -5.76
CA PRO A 195 12.26 -4.17 -6.70
C PRO A 195 10.92 -3.74 -6.07
N SER A 196 10.53 -4.33 -4.93
CA SER A 196 9.19 -4.12 -4.33
C SER A 196 9.11 -4.34 -2.82
N GLY A 197 10.26 -4.57 -2.17
CA GLY A 197 10.33 -4.71 -0.71
C GLY A 197 10.08 -3.38 -0.02
N HIS A 198 9.53 -3.42 1.19
CA HIS A 198 9.39 -2.23 2.00
C HIS A 198 9.37 -2.55 3.49
N SER A 199 9.55 -1.52 4.30
CA SER A 199 9.26 -1.55 5.73
C SER A 199 8.38 -0.37 6.10
N THR A 200 7.46 -0.58 7.04
CA THR A 200 6.61 0.47 7.62
C THR A 200 6.96 0.60 9.10
N LEU A 201 7.12 1.84 9.55
CA LEU A 201 7.51 2.18 10.92
C LEU A 201 6.32 2.84 11.63
N GLU A 202 6.03 2.37 12.84
CA GLU A 202 5.06 2.97 13.76
C GLU A 202 5.78 3.46 15.01
N PHE A 203 5.51 4.69 15.40
CA PHE A 203 6.05 5.32 16.60
C PHE A 203 4.97 5.45 17.67
N SER A 204 5.37 5.44 18.94
CA SER A 204 4.54 5.74 20.09
C SER A 204 5.17 6.93 20.82
N GLY A 205 4.68 8.14 20.54
CA GLY A 205 5.46 9.34 20.82
C GLY A 205 6.72 9.32 19.95
N GLU A 206 7.88 9.65 20.52
CA GLU A 206 9.15 9.76 19.78
C GLU A 206 9.91 8.42 19.65
N VAL A 207 9.36 7.31 20.16
CA VAL A 207 10.04 6.00 20.14
C VAL A 207 9.41 5.04 19.14
N LEU A 208 10.26 4.34 18.39
CA LEU A 208 9.86 3.32 17.44
C LEU A 208 9.16 2.17 18.17
N SER A 209 7.88 1.96 17.94
CA SER A 209 7.08 0.93 18.61
C SER A 209 6.98 -0.36 17.81
N LYS A 210 6.94 -0.27 16.48
CA LYS A 210 6.73 -1.42 15.62
C LYS A 210 7.32 -1.21 14.23
N VAL A 211 7.81 -2.30 13.64
CA VAL A 211 8.27 -2.36 12.24
C VAL A 211 7.59 -3.52 11.54
N TYR A 212 6.93 -3.22 10.43
CA TYR A 212 6.45 -4.21 9.47
C TYR A 212 7.49 -4.30 8.37
N ARG A 213 7.91 -5.50 7.99
CA ARG A 213 8.90 -5.72 6.94
C ARG A 213 8.38 -6.72 5.94
N TYR A 214 8.33 -6.28 4.69
CA TYR A 214 8.05 -7.12 3.54
C TYR A 214 9.26 -7.17 2.62
N LEU A 215 9.78 -8.37 2.39
CA LEU A 215 10.79 -8.65 1.37
C LEU A 215 10.26 -9.80 0.49
N PRO A 216 9.68 -9.49 -0.67
CA PRO A 216 9.19 -10.52 -1.59
C PRO A 216 10.35 -11.34 -2.19
N PRO A 217 10.08 -12.53 -2.74
CA PRO A 217 10.97 -13.15 -3.69
C PRO A 217 11.17 -12.27 -4.94
N SER A 218 12.25 -12.48 -5.68
CA SER A 218 12.60 -11.64 -6.85
C SER A 218 11.60 -11.72 -8.01
N ASP A 219 10.85 -12.81 -8.10
CA ASP A 219 10.01 -13.18 -9.24
C ASP A 219 8.51 -13.26 -8.90
N THR A 220 8.13 -13.01 -7.64
CA THR A 220 6.73 -13.04 -7.21
C THR A 220 6.50 -12.16 -6.00
N THR A 221 5.27 -11.67 -5.83
CA THR A 221 4.82 -10.98 -4.63
C THR A 221 4.28 -11.95 -3.57
N ALA A 222 4.06 -13.22 -3.93
CA ALA A 222 3.60 -14.23 -2.98
C ALA A 222 4.73 -14.71 -2.06
N GLY A 223 4.45 -14.78 -0.76
CA GLY A 223 5.40 -15.26 0.25
C GLY A 223 6.51 -14.25 0.55
N GLY A 224 7.72 -14.75 0.77
CA GLY A 224 8.87 -13.97 1.22
C GLY A 224 8.87 -13.67 2.73
N ILE A 225 9.70 -12.72 3.16
CA ILE A 225 9.69 -12.27 4.56
C ILE A 225 8.52 -11.32 4.73
N ARG A 226 7.61 -11.67 5.64
CA ARG A 226 6.43 -10.89 6.01
C ARG A 226 6.38 -10.83 7.52
N GLN A 227 7.08 -9.85 8.09
CA GLN A 227 7.44 -9.87 9.49
C GLN A 227 6.91 -8.63 10.22
N ILE A 228 6.38 -8.83 11.42
CA ILE A 228 6.03 -7.74 12.32
C ILE A 228 6.94 -7.84 13.54
N VAL A 229 7.71 -6.78 13.79
CA VAL A 229 8.56 -6.67 14.97
C VAL A 229 7.97 -5.61 15.89
N THR A 230 7.58 -6.01 17.11
CA THR A 230 7.15 -5.07 18.15
C THR A 230 8.32 -4.82 19.09
N TYR A 231 8.61 -3.55 19.37
CA TYR A 231 9.71 -3.15 20.23
C TYR A 231 9.21 -2.77 21.62
N THR A 232 9.95 -3.22 22.64
CA THR A 232 9.71 -2.84 24.04
C THR A 232 10.91 -2.09 24.59
N PHE A 233 10.63 -0.95 25.21
CA PHE A 233 11.63 -0.07 25.82
C PHE A 233 11.55 -0.12 27.35
N SER A 234 12.65 0.20 28.01
CA SER A 234 12.74 0.41 29.45
C SER A 234 13.39 1.78 29.70
N GLY A 235 12.58 2.80 29.92
CA GLY A 235 13.03 4.18 29.76
C GLY A 235 13.40 4.44 28.30
N GLU A 236 14.59 4.98 28.05
CA GLU A 236 15.10 5.26 26.71
C GLU A 236 15.78 4.05 26.04
N TYR A 237 15.95 2.94 26.77
CA TYR A 237 16.69 1.78 26.29
C TYR A 237 15.79 0.77 25.59
N LEU A 238 16.11 0.45 24.34
CA LEU A 238 15.51 -0.67 23.64
C LEU A 238 15.90 -1.98 24.35
N LYS A 239 14.90 -2.70 24.86
CA LYS A 239 15.10 -3.93 25.63
C LYS A 239 14.88 -5.19 24.82
N LYS A 240 13.88 -5.18 23.93
CA LYS A 240 13.49 -6.37 23.15
C LYS A 240 12.80 -5.99 21.85
N GLY A 241 13.03 -6.78 20.80
CA GLY A 241 12.16 -6.88 19.63
C GLY A 241 11.52 -8.27 19.59
N GLU A 242 10.20 -8.33 19.49
CA GLU A 242 9.44 -9.58 19.41
C GLU A 242 8.84 -9.72 18.02
N VAL A 243 9.04 -10.90 17.42
CA VAL A 243 8.53 -11.22 16.09
C VAL A 243 7.19 -11.93 16.22
N ALA A 244 6.17 -11.42 15.54
CA ALA A 244 4.88 -12.07 15.34
C ALA A 244 4.76 -12.64 13.93
#